data_AF-A0A0F0HKK7-F1
#
_entry.id   AF-A0A0F0HKK7-F1
#
_cell.length_a   1.000
_cell.length_b   1.000
_cell.length_c   1.000
_cell.angle_alpha   90.00
_cell.angle_beta   90.00
_cell.angle_gamma   90.00
#
_symmetry.space_group_name_H-M   'P 1'
#
loop_
_entity.id
_entity.type
_entity.pdbx_description
1 polymer ?
#
loop_
_entity_poly.entity_id
_entity_poly.type
_entity_poly.pdbx_seq_one_letter_code
_entity_poly.pdbx_strand_id
1 'polypeptide(L)'
;MEDHMAAYLRIIREDDLDKTPGASPLAFAWDGQEYEIDLSPEHREEFERRIAPYIRAARPVKQTRDHDGIHPEAPPQAEVRKWLRELDVPVCPSGPLPGHLLTAFRSALAHAQGVQPGAGSSEGPNLPVISEEDWQEAYRCNLSRVAEVNLRTVVDAGGRFPGEPDASTMASLRGLERRGCMKDGEVTGVGMAYLELLDMPYRW
;
A
#
# COMPACT_ATOMS: atom_id res chain seq x y z
N MET A 1 -18.47 21.33 29.88
CA MET A 1 -18.19 20.02 29.24
C MET A 1 -17.17 20.34 28.17
N GLU A 2 -15.93 19.93 28.40
CA GLU A 2 -14.74 20.37 27.69
C GLU A 2 -14.78 20.06 26.21
N ASP A 3 -14.34 21.04 25.42
CA ASP A 3 -14.13 20.93 23.98
C ASP A 3 -12.83 20.14 23.75
N HIS A 4 -12.96 18.88 23.33
CA HIS A 4 -11.81 18.03 23.05
C HIS A 4 -11.14 18.49 21.75
N MET A 5 -10.13 19.36 21.88
CA MET A 5 -9.20 19.65 20.79
C MET A 5 -8.40 18.39 20.44
N ALA A 6 -8.75 17.72 19.34
CA ALA A 6 -7.92 16.68 18.74
C ALA A 6 -6.76 17.33 17.97
N ALA A 7 -5.54 17.20 18.48
CA ALA A 7 -4.33 17.53 17.74
C ALA A 7 -3.85 16.27 16.99
N TYR A 8 -3.68 16.35 15.67
CA TYR A 8 -3.05 15.30 14.87
C TYR A 8 -1.67 15.76 14.41
N LEU A 9 -0.69 14.84 14.48
CA LEU A 9 0.67 15.05 14.01
C LEU A 9 0.74 14.71 12.52
N ARG A 10 1.14 15.67 11.68
CA ARG A 10 1.39 15.45 10.24
C ARG A 10 2.90 15.39 10.01
N ILE A 11 3.42 14.20 9.72
CA ILE A 11 4.80 14.04 9.24
C ILE A 11 4.79 14.33 7.75
N ILE A 12 5.52 15.36 7.34
CA ILE A 12 5.69 15.77 5.94
C ILE A 12 7.13 15.45 5.56
N ARG A 13 7.32 14.55 4.59
CA ARG A 13 8.65 14.29 4.02
C ARG A 13 8.97 15.41 3.04
N GLU A 14 10.14 16.01 3.19
CA GLU A 14 10.59 17.17 2.42
C GLU A 14 11.56 16.75 1.33
N ASP A 15 11.53 17.46 0.21
CA ASP A 15 12.46 17.29 -0.91
C ASP A 15 13.87 17.74 -0.51
N ASP A 16 14.87 16.94 -0.81
CA ASP A 16 16.25 17.23 -0.42
C ASP A 16 16.84 18.43 -1.15
N LEU A 17 16.34 18.77 -2.34
CA LEU A 17 16.83 19.86 -3.19
C LEU A 17 16.26 21.22 -2.78
N ASP A 18 14.96 21.30 -2.50
CA ASP A 18 14.28 22.58 -2.25
C ASP A 18 13.36 22.63 -1.02
N LYS A 19 13.29 21.53 -0.27
CA LYS A 19 12.47 21.37 0.95
C LYS A 19 10.96 21.46 0.71
N THR A 20 10.51 21.25 -0.52
CA THR A 20 9.07 21.13 -0.81
C THR A 20 8.46 19.87 -0.20
N PRO A 21 7.20 19.92 0.24
CA PRO A 21 6.56 18.78 0.90
C PRO A 21 6.15 17.70 -0.10
N GLY A 22 6.07 16.44 0.37
CA GLY A 22 5.57 15.32 -0.43
C GLY A 22 6.65 14.54 -1.18
N ALA A 23 7.88 14.55 -0.65
CA ALA A 23 8.98 13.83 -1.27
C ALA A 23 8.90 12.30 -1.04
N SER A 24 9.53 11.57 -1.95
CA SER A 24 9.65 10.11 -1.94
C SER A 24 11.10 9.71 -2.22
N PRO A 25 11.60 8.64 -1.58
CA PRO A 25 12.99 8.23 -1.73
C PRO A 25 13.26 7.68 -3.13
N LEU A 26 14.40 8.07 -3.71
CA LEU A 26 14.92 7.56 -4.97
C LEU A 26 16.33 7.03 -4.76
N ALA A 27 16.51 5.73 -4.95
CA ALA A 27 17.83 5.11 -4.94
C ALA A 27 18.49 5.20 -6.32
N PHE A 28 19.77 5.55 -6.36
CA PHE A 28 20.60 5.55 -7.57
C PHE A 28 22.05 5.18 -7.25
N ALA A 29 22.85 4.91 -8.29
CA ALA A 29 24.26 4.61 -8.12
C ALA A 29 25.12 5.45 -9.07
N TRP A 30 26.27 5.89 -8.57
CA TRP A 30 27.27 6.62 -9.34
C TRP A 30 28.66 6.17 -8.89
N ASP A 31 29.53 5.83 -9.85
CA ASP A 31 30.90 5.36 -9.58
C ASP A 31 31.00 4.18 -8.60
N GLY A 32 30.03 3.26 -8.66
CA GLY A 32 29.97 2.08 -7.79
C GLY A 32 29.49 2.36 -6.35
N GLN A 33 29.24 3.63 -6.01
CA GLN A 33 28.61 4.01 -4.74
C GLN A 33 27.10 4.12 -4.91
N GLU A 34 26.35 3.56 -3.95
CA GLU A 34 24.89 3.69 -3.85
C GLU A 34 24.51 4.95 -3.06
N TYR A 35 23.46 5.63 -3.50
CA TYR A 35 22.91 6.86 -2.94
C TYR A 35 21.38 6.77 -2.84
N GLU A 36 20.81 7.47 -1.88
CA GLU A 36 19.37 7.72 -1.76
C GLU A 36 19.14 9.23 -1.63
N ILE A 37 18.07 9.73 -2.26
CA ILE A 37 17.65 11.13 -2.19
C ILE A 37 16.12 11.21 -2.13
N ASP A 38 15.59 12.10 -1.30
CA ASP A 38 14.16 12.36 -1.22
C ASP A 38 13.75 13.43 -2.23
N LEU A 39 12.90 13.07 -3.19
CA LEU A 39 12.44 13.97 -4.26
C LEU A 39 10.93 14.09 -4.31
N SER A 40 10.48 15.33 -4.52
CA SER A 40 9.13 15.69 -4.97
C SER A 40 8.81 15.00 -6.31
N PRO A 41 7.52 14.87 -6.66
CA PRO A 41 7.11 14.30 -7.96
C PRO A 41 7.78 15.00 -9.15
N GLU A 42 7.89 16.33 -9.10
CA GLU A 42 8.47 17.16 -10.15
C GLU A 42 9.97 16.91 -10.31
N HIS A 43 10.73 16.88 -9.20
CA HIS A 43 12.17 16.62 -9.24
C HIS A 43 12.50 15.18 -9.58
N ARG A 44 11.65 14.22 -9.19
CA ARG A 44 11.77 12.82 -9.62
C ARG A 44 11.63 12.71 -11.14
N GLU A 45 10.59 13.32 -11.70
CA GLU A 45 10.36 13.31 -13.15
C GLU A 45 11.53 13.99 -13.89
N GLU A 46 12.07 15.08 -13.33
CA GLU A 46 13.26 15.72 -13.85
C GLU A 46 14.49 14.81 -13.83
N PHE A 47 14.75 14.12 -12.72
CA PHE A 47 15.84 13.16 -12.60
C PHE A 47 15.72 12.07 -13.66
N GLU A 48 14.54 11.45 -13.78
CA GLU A 48 14.25 10.39 -14.76
C GLU A 48 14.50 10.87 -16.20
N ARG A 49 14.01 12.06 -16.55
CA ARG A 49 14.25 12.66 -17.88
C ARG A 49 15.73 12.87 -18.15
N ARG A 50 16.49 13.35 -17.16
CA ARG A 50 17.92 13.63 -17.29
C ARG A 50 18.76 12.35 -17.45
N ILE A 51 18.41 11.27 -16.76
CA ILE A 51 19.15 10.00 -16.83
C ILE A 51 18.74 9.13 -18.02
N ALA A 52 17.53 9.28 -18.54
CA ALA A 52 16.96 8.39 -19.55
C ALA A 52 17.82 8.23 -20.82
N PRO A 53 18.51 9.26 -21.37
CA PRO A 53 19.41 9.07 -22.50
C PRO A 53 20.55 8.09 -22.21
N TYR A 54 21.11 8.12 -21.00
CA TYR A 54 22.19 7.22 -20.59
C TYR A 54 21.67 5.80 -20.38
N ILE A 55 20.50 5.65 -19.75
CA ILE A 55 19.85 4.34 -19.57
C ILE A 55 19.56 3.68 -20.93
N ARG A 56 19.04 4.45 -21.90
CA ARG A 56 18.75 3.94 -23.25
C ARG A 56 20.00 3.50 -24.02
N ALA A 57 21.14 4.15 -23.80
CA ALA A 57 22.41 3.80 -24.43
C ALA A 57 23.19 2.71 -23.66
N ALA A 58 22.90 2.54 -22.38
CA ALA A 58 23.57 1.58 -21.52
C ALA A 58 23.10 0.15 -21.80
N ARG A 59 24.01 -0.80 -21.55
CA ARG A 59 23.65 -2.22 -21.43
C ARG A 59 23.48 -2.56 -19.95
N PRO A 60 22.52 -3.41 -19.58
CA PRO A 60 22.48 -3.95 -18.24
C PRO A 60 23.75 -4.76 -18.00
N VAL A 61 24.53 -4.37 -17.00
CA VAL A 61 25.59 -5.23 -16.46
C VAL A 61 24.94 -6.13 -15.42
N LYS A 62 25.14 -7.45 -15.55
CA LYS A 62 24.74 -8.39 -14.53
C LYS A 62 25.61 -8.10 -13.32
N GLN A 63 25.13 -7.31 -12.37
CA GLN A 63 25.75 -7.28 -11.04
C GLN A 63 25.62 -8.71 -10.51
N THR A 64 26.72 -9.44 -10.48
CA THR A 64 26.92 -10.49 -9.48
C THR A 64 26.92 -9.75 -8.16
N ARG A 65 25.72 -9.52 -7.62
CA ARG A 65 25.57 -9.25 -6.21
C ARG A 65 26.07 -10.52 -5.54
N ASP A 66 27.32 -10.51 -5.10
CA ASP A 66 27.69 -11.23 -3.89
C ASP A 66 26.88 -10.56 -2.77
N HIS A 67 25.59 -10.86 -2.73
CA HIS A 67 24.82 -10.76 -1.51
C HIS A 67 25.35 -11.92 -0.64
N ASP A 68 26.52 -11.69 -0.04
CA ASP A 68 26.92 -12.33 1.21
C ASP A 68 26.15 -11.73 2.41
N GLY A 69 25.11 -10.93 2.13
CA GLY A 69 23.94 -10.94 2.98
C GLY A 69 23.20 -12.23 2.71
N ILE A 70 23.25 -13.19 3.64
CA ILE A 70 22.22 -14.22 3.81
C ILE A 70 20.90 -13.51 3.52
N HIS A 71 20.30 -13.72 2.34
CA HIS A 71 18.95 -13.24 2.13
C HIS A 71 18.14 -14.13 3.07
N PRO A 72 17.63 -13.62 4.21
CA PRO A 72 16.73 -14.43 4.99
C PRO A 72 15.61 -14.80 4.03
N GLU A 73 15.30 -16.08 3.98
CA GLU A 73 14.20 -16.62 3.18
C GLU A 73 13.01 -15.66 3.28
N ALA A 74 12.41 -15.33 2.12
CA ALA A 74 11.32 -14.36 2.11
C ALA A 74 10.29 -14.80 3.15
N PRO A 75 9.92 -13.91 4.10
CA PRO A 75 9.04 -14.30 5.19
C PRO A 75 7.75 -14.85 4.61
N PRO A 76 7.16 -15.92 5.20
CA PRO A 76 5.95 -16.50 4.67
C PRO A 76 4.87 -15.42 4.51
N GLN A 77 4.40 -15.18 3.28
CA GLN A 77 3.48 -14.07 3.02
C GLN A 77 2.19 -14.15 3.83
N ALA A 78 1.77 -15.36 4.21
CA ALA A 78 0.64 -15.59 5.11
C ALA A 78 0.85 -14.98 6.50
N GLU A 79 2.08 -15.05 7.04
CA GLU A 79 2.45 -14.45 8.32
C GLU A 79 2.51 -12.94 8.22
N VAL A 80 3.09 -12.41 7.13
CA VAL A 80 3.11 -10.97 6.87
C VAL A 80 1.68 -10.42 6.79
N ARG A 81 0.77 -11.08 6.05
CA ARG A 81 -0.65 -10.68 5.99
C ARG A 81 -1.35 -10.76 7.33
N LYS A 82 -0.99 -11.71 8.19
CA LYS A 82 -1.55 -11.82 9.54
C LYS A 82 -1.13 -10.62 10.38
N TRP A 83 0.16 -10.32 10.38
CA TRP A 83 0.72 -9.16 11.08
C TRP A 83 0.11 -7.84 10.58
N LEU A 84 -0.02 -7.67 9.26
CA LEU A 84 -0.67 -6.49 8.68
C LEU A 84 -2.13 -6.35 9.13
N ARG A 85 -2.88 -7.45 9.19
CA ARG A 85 -4.26 -7.45 9.72
C ARG A 85 -4.33 -7.07 11.20
N GLU A 86 -3.34 -7.45 12.01
CA GLU A 86 -3.26 -7.05 13.43
C GLU A 86 -2.94 -5.56 13.60
N LEU A 87 -2.34 -4.93 12.58
CA LEU A 87 -2.06 -3.50 12.51
C LEU A 87 -3.16 -2.70 11.78
N ASP A 88 -4.30 -3.33 11.48
CA ASP A 88 -5.39 -2.76 10.67
C ASP A 88 -4.92 -2.24 9.29
N VAL A 89 -3.85 -2.84 8.77
CA VAL A 89 -3.30 -2.56 7.45
C VAL A 89 -4.05 -3.38 6.39
N PRO A 90 -4.71 -2.74 5.43
CA PRO A 90 -5.39 -3.42 4.33
C PRO A 90 -4.36 -4.08 3.40
N VAL A 91 -4.63 -5.32 2.99
CA VAL A 91 -3.84 -6.01 1.96
C VAL A 91 -4.72 -6.91 1.13
N CYS A 92 -4.27 -7.16 -0.10
CA CYS A 92 -4.89 -8.15 -0.98
C CYS A 92 -4.95 -9.53 -0.29
N PRO A 93 -6.04 -10.32 -0.42
CA PRO A 93 -6.22 -11.60 0.27
C PRO A 93 -5.46 -12.77 -0.38
N SER A 94 -4.96 -12.60 -1.61
CA SER A 94 -4.03 -13.54 -2.28
C SER A 94 -2.92 -12.80 -3.05
N GLY A 95 -2.02 -13.49 -3.76
CA GLY A 95 -0.98 -12.85 -4.60
C GLY A 95 0.27 -12.34 -3.87
N PRO A 96 1.24 -11.75 -4.59
CA PRO A 96 2.47 -11.23 -3.99
C PRO A 96 2.21 -9.96 -3.16
N LEU A 97 2.93 -9.80 -2.05
CA LEU A 97 2.92 -8.56 -1.27
C LEU A 97 3.94 -7.56 -1.82
N PRO A 98 3.66 -6.24 -1.74
CA PRO A 98 4.63 -5.19 -2.00
C PRO A 98 5.92 -5.37 -1.20
N GLY A 99 7.06 -5.06 -1.83
CA GLY A 99 8.39 -5.26 -1.24
C GLY A 99 8.61 -4.47 0.05
N HIS A 100 8.05 -3.25 0.15
CA HIS A 100 8.18 -2.42 1.34
C HIS A 100 7.47 -3.03 2.57
N LEU A 101 6.34 -3.74 2.38
CA LEU A 101 5.64 -4.46 3.48
C LEU A 101 6.46 -5.65 4.00
N LEU A 102 7.15 -6.36 3.09
CA LEU A 102 8.07 -7.43 3.46
C LEU A 102 9.28 -6.90 4.24
N THR A 103 9.80 -5.73 3.84
CA THR A 103 10.88 -5.04 4.55
C THR A 103 10.44 -4.60 5.94
N ALA A 104 9.27 -3.96 6.06
CA ALA A 104 8.70 -3.53 7.34
C ALA A 104 8.51 -4.71 8.31
N PHE A 105 8.00 -5.85 7.82
CA PHE A 105 7.85 -7.06 8.62
C PHE A 105 9.19 -7.61 9.14
N ARG A 106 10.22 -7.65 8.27
CA ARG A 106 11.57 -8.07 8.66
C ARG A 106 12.16 -7.15 9.73
N SER A 107 12.00 -5.83 9.57
CA SER A 107 12.42 -4.85 10.57
C SER A 107 11.70 -5.08 11.90
N ALA A 108 10.38 -5.26 11.89
CA ALA A 108 9.59 -5.52 13.10
C ALA A 108 10.04 -6.80 13.83
N LEU A 109 10.32 -7.88 13.09
CA LEU A 109 10.86 -9.13 13.65
C LEU A 109 12.26 -8.94 14.25
N ALA A 110 13.16 -8.23 13.57
CA ALA A 110 14.50 -7.95 14.07
C ALA A 110 14.47 -7.14 15.38
N HIS A 111 13.59 -6.14 15.46
CA HIS A 111 13.35 -5.38 16.69
C HIS A 111 12.79 -6.25 17.82
N ALA A 112 11.82 -7.13 17.53
CA ALA A 112 11.25 -8.05 18.53
C ALA A 112 12.26 -9.08 19.05
N GLN A 113 13.27 -9.41 18.26
CA GLN A 113 14.35 -10.35 18.62
C GLN A 113 15.58 -9.67 19.26
N GLY A 114 15.54 -8.35 19.47
CA GLY A 114 16.65 -7.60 20.08
C GLY A 114 17.88 -7.42 19.18
N VAL A 115 17.74 -7.66 17.87
CA VAL A 115 18.80 -7.41 16.88
C VAL A 115 18.74 -5.93 16.48
N GLN A 116 19.75 -5.15 16.87
CA GLN A 116 19.86 -3.76 16.46
C GLN A 116 20.08 -3.69 14.94
N PRO A 117 19.19 -3.01 14.17
CA PRO A 117 19.47 -2.77 12.76
C PRO A 117 20.69 -1.84 12.62
N GLY A 118 21.53 -2.11 11.61
CA GLY A 118 22.74 -1.33 11.34
C GLY A 118 22.45 0.18 11.26
N ALA A 119 23.39 0.96 11.79
CA ALA A 119 23.31 2.39 12.08
C ALA A 119 22.64 3.21 10.95
N GLY A 120 21.46 3.79 11.23
CA GLY A 120 20.83 4.73 10.30
C GLY A 120 19.38 5.15 10.52
N SER A 121 18.63 4.65 11.53
CA SER A 121 17.20 5.03 11.68
C SER A 121 16.81 5.28 13.14
N SER A 122 16.25 6.45 13.42
CA SER A 122 15.76 6.87 14.74
C SER A 122 14.42 6.22 15.11
N GLU A 123 14.42 5.61 16.30
CA GLU A 123 13.28 5.34 17.21
C GLU A 123 12.02 4.64 16.66
N GLY A 124 11.94 3.33 16.92
CA GLY A 124 10.70 2.54 16.89
C GLY A 124 10.71 1.38 15.89
N PRO A 125 9.82 0.37 16.03
CA PRO A 125 9.62 -0.61 14.97
C PRO A 125 9.19 0.13 13.71
N ASN A 126 9.87 -0.12 12.59
CA ASN A 126 9.50 0.44 11.29
C ASN A 126 8.13 -0.11 10.88
N LEU A 127 7.05 0.54 11.37
CA LEU A 127 5.68 0.23 10.99
C LEU A 127 5.55 0.41 9.47
N PRO A 128 4.74 -0.42 8.82
CA PRO A 128 4.58 -0.35 7.37
C PRO A 128 3.99 1.03 7.01
N VAL A 129 4.75 1.81 6.23
CA VAL A 129 4.21 3.00 5.56
C VAL A 129 3.44 2.50 4.34
N ILE A 130 2.14 2.77 4.33
CA ILE A 130 1.24 2.38 3.23
C ILE A 130 1.00 3.61 2.37
N SER A 131 1.26 3.50 1.06
CA SER A 131 0.90 4.55 0.11
C SER A 131 -0.59 4.54 -0.22
N GLU A 132 -1.10 5.63 -0.78
CA GLU A 132 -2.47 5.67 -1.35
C GLU A 132 -2.68 4.57 -2.41
N GLU A 133 -1.64 4.25 -3.19
CA GLU A 133 -1.66 3.21 -4.21
C GLU A 133 -1.78 1.80 -3.59
N ASP A 134 -1.10 1.55 -2.47
CA ASP A 134 -1.23 0.29 -1.73
C ASP A 134 -2.64 0.12 -1.14
N TRP A 135 -3.24 1.23 -0.68
CA TRP A 135 -4.64 1.27 -0.27
C TRP A 135 -5.55 0.91 -1.46
N GLN A 136 -5.37 1.55 -2.60
CA GLN A 136 -6.16 1.29 -3.80
C GLN A 136 -6.02 -0.15 -4.31
N GLU A 137 -4.81 -0.72 -4.32
CA GLU A 137 -4.56 -2.09 -4.77
C GLU A 137 -5.12 -3.12 -3.79
N ALA A 138 -4.95 -2.88 -2.48
CA ALA A 138 -5.58 -3.70 -1.44
C ALA A 138 -7.11 -3.66 -1.55
N TYR A 139 -7.68 -2.50 -1.88
CA TYR A 139 -9.11 -2.39 -2.16
C TYR A 139 -9.48 -3.15 -3.43
N ARG A 140 -8.89 -2.85 -4.59
CA ARG A 140 -9.21 -3.48 -5.89
C ARG A 140 -9.21 -5.01 -5.85
N CYS A 141 -8.24 -5.60 -5.16
CA CYS A 141 -8.16 -7.04 -5.05
C CYS A 141 -9.17 -7.67 -4.08
N ASN A 142 -9.85 -6.87 -3.27
CA ASN A 142 -10.78 -7.34 -2.25
C ASN A 142 -12.23 -7.48 -2.74
N LEU A 143 -12.68 -6.77 -3.78
CA LEU A 143 -13.96 -7.06 -4.44
C LEU A 143 -13.79 -7.65 -5.84
N SER A 144 -14.50 -8.74 -6.09
CA SER A 144 -14.70 -9.23 -7.44
C SER A 144 -15.56 -8.25 -8.25
N ARG A 145 -15.43 -8.27 -9.58
CA ARG A 145 -16.30 -7.49 -10.47
C ARG A 145 -17.80 -7.73 -10.22
N VAL A 146 -18.16 -8.96 -9.85
CA VAL A 146 -19.54 -9.32 -9.47
C VAL A 146 -19.96 -8.63 -8.18
N ALA A 147 -19.08 -8.58 -7.17
CA ALA A 147 -19.35 -7.91 -5.91
C ALA A 147 -19.47 -6.38 -6.07
N GLU A 148 -18.67 -5.79 -6.95
CA GLU A 148 -18.81 -4.38 -7.35
C GLU A 148 -20.17 -4.11 -8.01
N VAL A 149 -20.54 -4.88 -9.03
CA VAL A 149 -21.83 -4.71 -9.74
C VAL A 149 -23.00 -4.82 -8.78
N ASN A 150 -22.92 -5.77 -7.85
CA ASN A 150 -23.91 -5.97 -6.81
C ASN A 150 -24.00 -4.77 -5.84
N LEU A 151 -22.86 -4.25 -5.38
CA LEU A 151 -22.85 -3.03 -4.55
C LEU A 151 -23.49 -1.85 -5.28
N ARG A 152 -23.11 -1.58 -6.54
CA ARG A 152 -23.69 -0.49 -7.35
C ARG A 152 -25.21 -0.65 -7.51
N THR A 153 -25.67 -1.87 -7.80
CA THR A 153 -27.09 -2.18 -7.92
C THR A 153 -27.87 -1.86 -6.65
N VAL A 154 -27.31 -2.20 -5.48
CA VAL A 154 -27.94 -1.91 -4.18
C VAL A 154 -27.96 -0.41 -3.89
N VAL A 155 -26.88 0.31 -4.21
CA VAL A 155 -26.82 1.77 -4.06
C VAL A 155 -27.88 2.46 -4.92
N ASP A 156 -27.95 2.12 -6.20
CA ASP A 156 -28.92 2.69 -7.14
C ASP A 156 -30.38 2.42 -6.71
N ALA A 157 -30.61 1.28 -6.05
CA ALA A 157 -31.91 0.89 -5.52
C ALA A 157 -32.16 1.36 -4.06
N GLY A 158 -31.37 2.31 -3.56
CA GLY A 158 -31.63 2.97 -2.27
C GLY A 158 -31.30 2.12 -1.05
N GLY A 159 -30.30 1.25 -1.16
CA GLY A 159 -29.80 0.42 -0.06
C GLY A 159 -30.42 -0.97 0.02
N ARG A 160 -31.16 -1.43 -0.99
CA ARG A 160 -31.62 -2.83 -1.11
C ARG A 160 -31.60 -3.30 -2.56
N PHE A 161 -31.54 -4.62 -2.79
CA PHE A 161 -31.69 -5.15 -4.14
C PHE A 161 -33.09 -4.87 -4.70
N PRO A 162 -33.23 -4.55 -6.00
CA PRO A 162 -34.53 -4.31 -6.66
C PRO A 162 -35.39 -5.58 -6.87
N GLY A 163 -35.06 -6.69 -6.21
CA GLY A 163 -35.78 -7.96 -6.27
C GLY A 163 -35.19 -9.00 -5.31
N GLU A 164 -35.78 -10.20 -5.27
CA GLU A 164 -35.22 -11.31 -4.48
C GLU A 164 -33.89 -11.79 -5.11
N PRO A 165 -32.77 -11.77 -4.35
CA PRO A 165 -31.49 -12.18 -4.90
C PRO A 165 -31.44 -13.69 -5.13
N ASP A 166 -30.88 -14.12 -6.27
CA ASP A 166 -30.63 -15.53 -6.51
C ASP A 166 -29.51 -16.10 -5.63
N ALA A 167 -29.29 -17.42 -5.69
CA ALA A 167 -28.28 -18.08 -4.86
C ALA A 167 -26.85 -17.56 -5.07
N SER A 168 -26.50 -17.13 -6.29
CA SER A 168 -25.19 -16.57 -6.65
C SER A 168 -25.01 -15.17 -6.05
N THR A 169 -26.07 -14.37 -6.15
CA THR A 169 -26.14 -13.02 -5.58
C THR A 169 -26.06 -13.09 -4.07
N MET A 170 -26.78 -14.03 -3.43
CA MET A 170 -26.70 -14.29 -1.99
C MET A 170 -25.30 -14.74 -1.53
N ALA A 171 -24.58 -15.53 -2.34
CA ALA A 171 -23.21 -15.91 -2.02
C ALA A 171 -22.26 -14.69 -2.09
N SER A 172 -22.45 -13.82 -3.08
CA SER A 172 -21.69 -12.58 -3.25
C SER A 172 -21.98 -11.58 -2.12
N LEU A 173 -23.26 -11.44 -1.72
CA LEU A 173 -23.72 -10.62 -0.60
C LEU A 173 -23.08 -11.02 0.73
N ARG A 174 -23.08 -12.31 1.05
CA ARG A 174 -22.36 -12.83 2.23
C ARG A 174 -20.85 -12.54 2.16
N GLY A 175 -20.30 -12.51 0.95
CA GLY A 175 -18.92 -12.07 0.73
C GLY A 175 -18.71 -10.60 1.08
N LEU A 176 -19.64 -9.72 0.72
CA LEU A 176 -19.62 -8.29 1.04
C LEU A 176 -19.81 -8.04 2.53
N GLU A 177 -20.71 -8.77 3.18
CA GLU A 177 -20.94 -8.70 4.64
C GLU A 177 -19.71 -9.09 5.45
N ARG A 178 -19.03 -10.19 5.06
CA ARG A 178 -17.76 -10.59 5.72
C ARG A 178 -16.66 -9.55 5.59
N ARG A 179 -16.72 -8.70 4.56
CA ARG A 179 -15.78 -7.60 4.33
C ARG A 179 -16.28 -6.27 4.91
N GLY A 180 -17.41 -6.29 5.62
CA GLY A 180 -18.03 -5.10 6.19
C GLY A 180 -18.59 -4.12 5.17
N CYS A 181 -18.61 -4.45 3.88
CA CYS A 181 -19.13 -3.59 2.80
C CYS A 181 -20.66 -3.49 2.81
N MET A 182 -21.32 -4.49 3.42
CA MET A 182 -22.76 -4.53 3.61
C MET A 182 -23.09 -5.02 5.02
N LYS A 183 -24.24 -4.60 5.53
CA LYS A 183 -24.80 -5.07 6.79
C LYS A 183 -26.33 -4.97 6.73
N ASP A 184 -27.01 -6.05 7.12
CA ASP A 184 -28.48 -6.11 7.18
C ASP A 184 -29.18 -5.70 5.86
N GLY A 185 -28.54 -6.01 4.74
CA GLY A 185 -29.03 -5.70 3.39
C GLY A 185 -28.67 -4.31 2.88
N GLU A 186 -28.08 -3.44 3.71
CA GLU A 186 -27.69 -2.07 3.36
C GLU A 186 -26.19 -1.96 3.10
N VAL A 187 -25.80 -1.01 2.24
CA VAL A 187 -24.39 -0.69 1.97
C VAL A 187 -23.86 0.16 3.12
N THR A 188 -22.73 -0.24 3.68
CA THR A 188 -22.09 0.52 4.78
C THR A 188 -21.20 1.62 4.22
N GLY A 189 -20.67 2.50 5.09
CA GLY A 189 -19.65 3.47 4.70
C GLY A 189 -18.40 2.83 4.07
N VAL A 190 -18.06 1.60 4.46
CA VAL A 190 -16.95 0.83 3.84
C VAL A 190 -17.30 0.43 2.41
N GLY A 191 -18.54 0.00 2.16
CA GLY A 191 -19.00 -0.32 0.80
C GLY A 191 -19.09 0.92 -0.09
N MET A 192 -19.49 2.06 0.46
CA MET A 192 -19.50 3.35 -0.27
C MET A 192 -18.09 3.82 -0.61
N ALA A 193 -17.17 3.80 0.35
CA ALA A 193 -15.76 4.14 0.12
C ALA A 193 -15.15 3.27 -0.99
N TYR A 194 -15.52 1.99 -1.07
CA TYR A 194 -15.07 1.11 -2.14
C TYR A 194 -15.54 1.57 -3.53
N LEU A 195 -16.82 1.92 -3.65
CA LEU A 195 -17.38 2.39 -4.92
C LEU A 195 -16.78 3.73 -5.34
N GLU A 196 -16.58 4.65 -4.39
CA GLU A 196 -15.91 5.93 -4.62
C GLU A 196 -14.48 5.73 -5.12
N LEU A 197 -13.71 4.84 -4.49
CA LEU A 197 -12.34 4.51 -4.90
C LEU A 197 -12.27 3.89 -6.31
N LEU A 198 -13.25 3.07 -6.69
CA LEU A 198 -13.33 2.53 -8.05
C LEU A 198 -13.74 3.56 -9.10
N ASP A 199 -14.54 4.55 -8.71
CA ASP A 199 -14.96 5.67 -9.57
C ASP A 199 -13.93 6.79 -9.61
N MET A 200 -12.88 6.74 -8.77
CA MET A 200 -11.80 7.71 -8.83
C MET A 200 -11.07 7.61 -10.18
N PRO A 201 -10.90 8.74 -10.89
CA PRO A 201 -10.30 8.77 -12.23
C PRO A 201 -8.77 8.69 -12.19
N TYR A 202 -8.20 7.81 -11.35
CA TYR A 202 -6.78 7.53 -11.41
C TYR A 202 -6.51 6.52 -12.55
N ARG A 203 -6.28 7.08 -13.75
CA ARG A 203 -5.17 6.63 -14.62
C ARG A 203 -3.94 6.63 -13.70
N TRP A 204 -3.12 5.59 -13.61
CA TRP A 204 -2.30 4.96 -14.66
C TRP A 204 -1.96 3.53 -14.24
#